data_AF-A0A2S8RA32-F1
#
_entry.id   AF-A0A2S8RA32-F1
#
_cell.length_a   1.000
_cell.length_b   1.000
_cell.length_c   1.000
_cell.angle_alpha   90.00
_cell.angle_beta   90.00
_cell.angle_gamma   90.00
#
_symmetry.space_group_name_H-M   'P 1'
#
loop_
_entity.id
_entity.type
_entity.pdbx_description
1 polymer ?
#
loop_
_entity_poly.entity_id
_entity_poly.type
_entity_poly.pdbx_seq_one_letter_code
_entity_poly.pdbx_strand_id
1 'polypeptide(L)'
;MVEQRLDYENIKHLDDGNNVAVPSITINGTGDINKTTEVYNALANSLIKEFESIIIGYPIEIETSSKFETAEIKFCLNPEFISKEDINNLRIFYYNKEINAIEILDTEINADELEIYSNVTHFSIYGVIDITKYAEEMQVHNEESKLERGVADIVFVIDTTGSMSGTINNVRTNINSFVDMLALKDVDVRLGIVEYKDIYEDGLDSTKVWKWHETVSDFRETMSNLKASGGGDSPETTVDALEAARRMDFRSYASKFIIVFTDATTKPGSRYEGIATFSDVTHKLIDDRICVSVVSRKTHMDHYEDLYMATTGIWADLYSNFYNVLSQLSDRIATGTMGDGVWIRLSNGTAVKLNKYPDKNDLITDTDGDGIPDSQELIEEVEIIIQMPTGPSYKFNAWTFGSNPAKADTDDDGILIQKMKIH
;
A
#
# COMPACT_ATOMS: atom_id res chain seq x y z
N MET A 1 -17.11 -30.85 25.94
CA MET A 1 -16.44 -30.60 24.66
C MET A 1 -15.16 -31.42 24.65
N VAL A 2 -14.63 -31.74 23.48
CA VAL A 2 -13.41 -32.53 23.32
C VAL A 2 -12.49 -31.75 22.39
N GLU A 3 -11.23 -31.62 22.81
CA GLU A 3 -10.18 -31.04 22.00
C GLU A 3 -9.86 -31.97 20.82
N GLN A 4 -9.94 -31.41 19.61
CA GLN A 4 -9.71 -32.10 18.36
C GLN A 4 -8.89 -31.19 17.45
N ARG A 5 -7.87 -31.74 16.80
CA ARG A 5 -7.12 -31.04 15.75
C ARG A 5 -7.77 -31.33 14.41
N LEU A 6 -7.91 -30.29 13.58
CA LEU A 6 -8.41 -30.46 12.22
C LEU A 6 -7.37 -31.23 11.39
N ASP A 7 -7.83 -32.22 10.62
CA ASP A 7 -6.98 -33.06 9.79
C ASP A 7 -6.31 -32.22 8.70
N TYR A 8 -5.06 -32.55 8.37
CA TYR A 8 -4.31 -31.82 7.34
C TYR A 8 -5.03 -31.80 5.98
N GLU A 9 -5.79 -32.83 5.64
CA GLU A 9 -6.55 -32.85 4.37
C GLU A 9 -7.60 -31.73 4.29
N ASN A 10 -8.13 -31.22 5.41
CA ASN A 10 -9.05 -30.08 5.43
C ASN A 10 -8.35 -28.74 5.13
N ILE A 11 -7.02 -28.65 5.29
CA ILE A 11 -6.23 -27.41 5.11
C ILE A 11 -5.17 -27.52 4.02
N LYS A 12 -4.96 -28.69 3.43
CA LYS A 12 -3.91 -28.98 2.44
C LYS A 12 -3.89 -28.02 1.25
N HIS A 13 -5.05 -27.51 0.85
CA HIS A 13 -5.17 -26.54 -0.23
C HIS A 13 -4.56 -25.17 0.09
N LEU A 14 -4.26 -24.90 1.37
CA LEU A 14 -3.57 -23.69 1.86
C LEU A 14 -2.05 -23.88 1.93
N ASP A 15 -1.53 -25.06 1.62
CA ASP A 15 -0.11 -25.40 1.59
C ASP A 15 0.30 -25.73 0.13
N ASP A 16 0.23 -24.70 -0.72
CA ASP A 16 0.45 -24.80 -2.16
C ASP A 16 1.90 -24.46 -2.57
N GLY A 17 2.78 -24.20 -1.59
CA GLY A 17 4.15 -23.76 -1.77
C GLY A 17 4.35 -22.25 -1.89
N ASN A 18 3.28 -21.47 -2.09
CA ASN A 18 3.34 -20.01 -2.08
C ASN A 18 2.96 -19.43 -0.71
N ASN A 19 2.12 -20.14 0.04
CA ASN A 19 1.77 -19.72 1.39
C ASN A 19 2.96 -19.89 2.36
N VAL A 20 3.40 -18.79 2.96
CA VAL A 20 4.51 -18.77 3.92
C VAL A 20 4.07 -18.94 5.38
N ALA A 21 2.77 -18.95 5.65
CA ALA A 21 2.17 -19.16 6.97
C ALA A 21 1.00 -20.14 6.85
N VAL A 22 1.27 -21.43 7.02
CA VAL A 22 0.28 -22.51 6.84
C VAL A 22 -0.48 -22.71 8.15
N PRO A 23 -1.82 -22.69 8.16
CA PRO A 23 -2.59 -22.77 9.40
C PRO A 23 -2.61 -24.19 9.98
N SER A 24 -2.88 -24.29 11.27
CA SER A 24 -3.24 -25.51 11.99
C SER A 24 -4.26 -25.14 13.06
N ILE A 25 -5.43 -25.77 13.03
CA ILE A 25 -6.55 -25.40 13.93
C ILE A 25 -6.83 -26.55 14.89
N THR A 26 -6.90 -26.22 16.18
CA THR A 26 -7.35 -27.13 17.23
C THR A 26 -8.60 -26.56 17.88
N ILE A 27 -9.69 -27.33 17.97
CA ILE A 27 -10.97 -26.87 18.47
C ILE A 27 -11.37 -27.69 19.69
N ASN A 28 -11.69 -27.02 20.80
CA ASN A 28 -12.37 -27.63 21.92
C ASN A 28 -13.89 -27.52 21.71
N GLY A 29 -14.43 -28.53 21.02
CA GLY A 29 -15.79 -28.49 20.47
C GLY A 29 -16.61 -29.75 20.70
N THR A 30 -17.81 -29.75 20.14
CA THR A 30 -18.71 -30.92 20.09
C THR A 30 -18.75 -31.50 18.68
N GLY A 31 -18.99 -32.81 18.55
CA GLY A 31 -19.10 -33.44 17.22
C GLY A 31 -17.73 -33.75 16.62
N ASP A 32 -17.74 -34.14 15.35
CA ASP A 32 -16.55 -34.49 14.56
C ASP A 32 -16.14 -33.27 13.73
N ILE A 33 -15.11 -32.55 14.19
CA ILE A 33 -14.76 -31.26 13.59
C ILE A 33 -14.30 -31.38 12.14
N ASN A 34 -13.74 -32.52 11.75
CA ASN A 34 -13.25 -32.77 10.38
C ASN A 34 -14.38 -32.82 9.34
N LYS A 35 -15.63 -33.00 9.80
CA LYS A 35 -16.83 -32.99 8.94
C LYS A 35 -17.66 -31.73 9.03
N THR A 36 -17.38 -30.88 10.03
CA THR A 36 -18.22 -29.72 10.35
C THR A 36 -17.50 -28.40 10.20
N THR A 37 -16.18 -28.43 9.97
CA THR A 37 -15.34 -27.25 9.89
C THR A 37 -14.67 -27.19 8.54
N GLU A 38 -14.81 -26.06 7.88
CA GLU A 38 -14.16 -25.72 6.63
C GLU A 38 -13.28 -24.48 6.84
N VAL A 39 -12.16 -24.43 6.12
CA VAL A 39 -11.18 -23.36 6.20
C VAL A 39 -10.89 -22.93 4.78
N TYR A 40 -10.97 -21.64 4.50
CA TYR A 40 -10.81 -21.11 3.15
C TYR A 40 -9.70 -20.07 3.10
N ASN A 41 -9.05 -19.92 1.93
CA ASN A 41 -8.17 -18.80 1.66
C ASN A 41 -9.00 -17.52 1.48
N ALA A 42 -8.81 -16.55 2.38
CA ALA A 42 -9.56 -15.30 2.41
C ALA A 42 -8.89 -14.15 1.62
N LEU A 43 -7.79 -14.39 0.87
CA LEU A 43 -7.13 -13.34 0.08
C LEU A 43 -8.07 -12.66 -0.92
N ALA A 44 -9.00 -13.41 -1.52
CA ALA A 44 -9.94 -12.87 -2.49
C ALA A 44 -11.14 -12.15 -1.83
N ASN A 45 -11.21 -12.14 -0.49
CA ASN A 45 -12.25 -11.41 0.23
C ASN A 45 -11.99 -9.90 0.08
N SER A 46 -12.99 -9.16 -0.39
CA SER A 46 -12.89 -7.73 -0.68
C SER A 46 -12.50 -6.90 0.53
N LEU A 47 -12.99 -7.27 1.73
CA LEU A 47 -12.64 -6.60 2.99
C LEU A 47 -11.15 -6.75 3.33
N ILE A 48 -10.54 -7.86 2.91
CA ILE A 48 -9.12 -8.17 3.14
C ILE A 48 -8.23 -7.48 2.11
N LYS A 49 -8.71 -7.37 0.86
CA LYS A 49 -7.96 -6.82 -0.26
C LYS A 49 -7.46 -5.40 -0.02
N GLU A 50 -8.18 -4.59 0.76
CA GLU A 50 -7.78 -3.21 1.08
C GLU A 50 -6.47 -3.11 1.87
N PHE A 51 -6.11 -4.16 2.61
CA PHE A 51 -4.89 -4.23 3.42
C PHE A 51 -4.06 -5.49 3.12
N GLU A 52 -4.22 -6.09 1.94
CA GLU A 52 -3.51 -7.33 1.57
C GLU A 52 -1.98 -7.17 1.64
N SER A 53 -1.46 -5.95 1.43
CA SER A 53 -0.03 -5.64 1.41
C SER A 53 0.66 -5.86 2.76
N ILE A 54 -0.08 -5.85 3.87
CA ILE A 54 0.49 -6.05 5.21
C ILE A 54 0.35 -7.49 5.72
N ILE A 55 -0.37 -8.35 4.99
CA ILE A 55 -0.64 -9.73 5.38
C ILE A 55 0.52 -10.64 4.93
N ILE A 56 0.92 -11.54 5.81
CA ILE A 56 1.94 -12.56 5.58
C ILE A 56 1.25 -13.89 5.31
N GLY A 57 1.54 -14.48 4.15
CA GLY A 57 0.92 -15.73 3.72
C GLY A 57 -0.56 -15.53 3.37
N TYR A 58 -1.38 -16.53 3.65
CA TYR A 58 -2.82 -16.49 3.37
C TYR A 58 -3.61 -16.22 4.65
N PRO A 59 -4.45 -15.16 4.68
CA PRO A 59 -5.48 -15.08 5.69
C PRO A 59 -6.50 -16.20 5.44
N ILE A 60 -7.07 -16.70 6.53
CA ILE A 60 -7.97 -17.84 6.53
C ILE A 60 -9.33 -17.44 7.07
N GLU A 61 -10.40 -17.89 6.44
CA GLU A 61 -11.76 -17.81 6.98
C GLU A 61 -12.17 -19.19 7.49
N ILE A 62 -12.69 -19.25 8.72
CA ILE A 62 -13.08 -20.52 9.34
C ILE A 62 -14.59 -20.53 9.53
N GLU A 63 -15.25 -21.52 8.96
CA GLU A 63 -16.66 -21.79 9.17
C GLU A 63 -16.84 -23.11 9.89
N THR A 64 -17.69 -23.14 10.93
CA THR A 64 -18.03 -24.39 11.60
C THR A 64 -19.51 -24.47 11.98
N SER A 65 -20.10 -25.66 11.82
CA SER A 65 -21.41 -25.97 12.43
C SER A 65 -21.27 -26.54 13.86
N SER A 66 -20.05 -26.82 14.31
CA SER A 66 -19.79 -27.37 15.64
C SER A 66 -19.87 -26.29 16.71
N LYS A 67 -20.48 -26.60 17.85
CA LYS A 67 -20.37 -25.73 19.02
C LYS A 67 -18.98 -25.88 19.61
N PHE A 68 -18.34 -24.77 19.92
CA PHE A 68 -17.04 -24.75 20.59
C PHE A 68 -16.98 -23.68 21.68
N GLU A 69 -16.05 -23.84 22.60
CA GLU A 69 -15.77 -22.87 23.66
C GLU A 69 -14.50 -22.07 23.34
N THR A 70 -13.46 -22.80 22.93
CA THR A 70 -12.17 -22.23 22.52
C THR A 70 -11.63 -22.96 21.30
N ALA A 71 -10.81 -22.27 20.54
CA ALA A 71 -9.97 -22.85 19.51
C ALA A 71 -8.57 -22.24 19.57
N GLU A 72 -7.55 -23.04 19.27
CA GLU A 72 -6.20 -22.56 18.99
C GLU A 72 -6.07 -22.36 17.48
N ILE A 73 -5.76 -21.14 17.08
CA ILE A 73 -5.35 -20.81 15.71
C ILE A 73 -3.84 -20.73 15.71
N LYS A 74 -3.19 -21.65 15.00
CA LYS A 74 -1.74 -21.71 14.84
C LYS A 74 -1.36 -21.48 13.38
N PHE A 75 -0.25 -20.81 13.15
CA PHE A 75 0.41 -20.74 11.85
C PHE A 75 1.82 -21.31 11.95
N CYS A 76 2.11 -22.30 11.10
CA CYS A 76 3.44 -22.86 10.88
C CYS A 76 4.13 -22.07 9.77
N LEU A 77 5.29 -21.49 10.09
CA LEU A 77 5.96 -20.50 9.25
C LEU A 77 7.03 -21.15 8.36
N ASN A 78 7.13 -20.68 7.12
CA ASN A 78 8.12 -21.16 6.17
C ASN A 78 9.55 -20.77 6.63
N PRO A 79 10.51 -21.71 6.70
CA PRO A 79 11.87 -21.41 7.14
C PRO A 79 12.63 -20.40 6.27
N GLU A 80 12.42 -20.40 4.95
CA GLU A 80 13.06 -19.45 4.04
C GLU A 80 12.53 -18.04 4.24
N PHE A 81 11.24 -17.89 4.56
CA PHE A 81 10.64 -16.62 4.92
C PHE A 81 11.27 -16.06 6.21
N ILE A 82 11.32 -16.87 7.27
CA ILE A 82 11.89 -16.44 8.57
C ILE A 82 13.41 -16.20 8.51
N SER A 83 14.12 -16.75 7.52
CA SER A 83 15.53 -16.39 7.31
C SER A 83 15.76 -14.91 6.98
N LYS A 84 14.71 -14.18 6.59
CA LYS A 84 14.75 -12.78 6.15
C LYS A 84 13.94 -11.83 7.03
N GLU A 85 13.09 -12.36 7.90
CA GLU A 85 12.11 -11.62 8.71
C GLU A 85 12.25 -12.02 10.17
N ASP A 86 11.90 -11.14 11.12
CA ASP A 86 11.97 -11.46 12.55
C ASP A 86 10.65 -12.06 13.03
N ILE A 87 10.68 -13.33 13.43
CA ILE A 87 9.49 -14.02 13.97
C ILE A 87 8.88 -13.27 15.16
N ASN A 88 9.69 -12.54 15.95
CA ASN A 88 9.22 -11.79 17.12
C ASN A 88 8.32 -10.61 16.74
N ASN A 89 8.38 -10.15 15.49
CA ASN A 89 7.51 -9.11 14.96
C ASN A 89 6.15 -9.65 14.52
N LEU A 90 5.98 -10.97 14.39
CA LEU A 90 4.77 -11.53 13.83
C LEU A 90 3.65 -11.60 14.86
N ARG A 91 2.45 -11.20 14.45
CA ARG A 91 1.24 -11.31 15.26
C ARG A 91 0.12 -11.93 14.44
N ILE A 92 -0.73 -12.69 15.13
CA ILE A 92 -2.00 -13.13 14.57
C ILE A 92 -2.99 -11.99 14.78
N PHE A 93 -3.75 -11.66 13.73
CA PHE A 93 -4.91 -10.79 13.84
C PHE A 93 -6.17 -11.58 13.54
N TYR A 94 -7.31 -11.03 13.97
CA TYR A 94 -8.59 -11.35 13.36
C TYR A 94 -9.23 -10.09 12.80
N TYR A 95 -10.04 -10.26 11.75
CA TYR A 95 -10.80 -9.17 11.19
C TYR A 95 -12.18 -9.08 11.87
N ASN A 96 -12.47 -7.97 12.53
CA ASN A 96 -13.77 -7.69 13.11
C ASN A 96 -14.69 -7.06 12.05
N LYS A 97 -15.56 -7.88 11.45
CA LYS A 97 -16.49 -7.48 10.39
C LYS A 97 -17.58 -6.51 10.86
N GLU A 98 -17.88 -6.42 12.16
CA GLU A 98 -18.93 -5.55 12.67
C GLU A 98 -18.52 -4.07 12.64
N ILE A 99 -17.23 -3.81 12.82
CA ILE A 99 -16.66 -2.46 12.89
C ILE A 99 -15.56 -2.21 11.85
N ASN A 100 -15.39 -3.14 10.90
CA ASN A 100 -14.33 -3.17 9.91
C ASN A 100 -12.95 -2.83 10.52
N ALA A 101 -12.51 -3.67 11.46
CA ALA A 101 -11.26 -3.44 12.19
C ALA A 101 -10.32 -4.64 12.14
N ILE A 102 -9.01 -4.37 12.11
CA ILE A 102 -7.97 -5.37 12.38
C ILE A 102 -7.74 -5.40 13.89
N GLU A 103 -7.99 -6.55 14.52
CA GLU A 103 -7.75 -6.75 15.94
C GLU A 103 -6.57 -7.71 16.16
N ILE A 104 -5.53 -7.20 16.81
CA ILE A 104 -4.31 -7.95 17.09
C ILE A 104 -4.55 -8.88 18.29
N LEU A 105 -4.34 -10.17 18.08
CA LEU A 105 -4.48 -11.17 19.13
C LEU A 105 -3.20 -11.27 19.97
N ASP A 106 -3.37 -11.66 21.24
CA ASP A 106 -2.25 -12.11 22.06
C ASP A 106 -1.66 -13.37 21.41
N THR A 107 -0.43 -13.23 20.90
CA THR A 107 0.22 -14.22 20.04
C THR A 107 1.41 -14.81 20.80
N GLU A 108 1.33 -16.10 21.06
CA GLU A 108 2.46 -16.88 21.57
C GLU A 108 3.37 -17.28 20.41
N ILE A 109 4.69 -17.27 20.64
CA ILE A 109 5.71 -17.51 19.63
C ILE A 109 6.61 -18.66 20.08
N ASN A 110 6.69 -19.70 19.26
CA ASN A 110 7.64 -20.79 19.39
C ASN A 110 8.66 -20.70 18.24
N ALA A 111 9.76 -19.97 18.48
CA ALA A 111 10.79 -19.73 17.48
C ALA A 111 11.56 -20.99 17.05
N ASP A 112 11.67 -21.99 17.93
CA ASP A 112 12.38 -23.23 17.63
C ASP A 112 11.62 -24.09 16.62
N GLU A 113 10.28 -24.09 16.71
CA GLU A 113 9.39 -24.83 15.81
C GLU A 113 8.86 -23.96 14.65
N LEU A 114 9.21 -22.67 14.61
CA LEU A 114 8.69 -21.68 13.66
C LEU A 114 7.15 -21.62 13.67
N GLU A 115 6.56 -21.62 14.87
CA GLU A 115 5.12 -21.58 15.06
C GLU A 115 4.71 -20.32 15.82
N ILE A 116 3.59 -19.72 15.42
CA ILE A 116 2.87 -18.71 16.21
C ILE A 116 1.44 -19.16 16.43
N TYR A 117 0.84 -18.85 17.59
CA TYR A 117 -0.51 -19.28 17.90
C TYR A 117 -1.23 -18.36 18.88
N SER A 118 -2.56 -18.38 18.79
CA SER A 118 -3.47 -17.62 19.66
C SER A 118 -4.71 -18.44 19.98
N ASN A 119 -5.23 -18.26 21.20
CA ASN A 119 -6.50 -18.85 21.61
C ASN A 119 -7.66 -17.89 21.32
N VAL A 120 -8.74 -18.40 20.72
CA VAL A 120 -9.91 -17.63 20.30
C VAL A 120 -11.20 -18.26 20.82
N THR A 121 -12.25 -17.45 20.94
CA THR A 121 -13.60 -17.85 21.44
C THR A 121 -14.70 -17.70 20.40
N HIS A 122 -14.35 -17.21 19.22
CA HIS A 122 -15.20 -17.06 18.05
C HIS A 122 -14.39 -17.44 16.81
N PHE A 123 -15.04 -17.52 15.65
CA PHE A 123 -14.36 -17.62 14.37
C PHE A 123 -14.63 -16.38 13.53
N SER A 124 -13.61 -15.98 12.78
CA SER A 124 -13.63 -14.89 11.83
C SER A 124 -12.60 -15.19 10.73
N ILE A 125 -12.18 -14.15 10.01
CA ILE A 125 -10.97 -14.18 9.19
C ILE A 125 -9.77 -13.96 10.12
N TYR A 126 -8.78 -14.82 10.05
CA TYR A 126 -7.51 -14.73 10.76
C TYR A 126 -6.35 -14.61 9.78
N GLY A 127 -5.27 -13.95 10.18
CA GLY A 127 -4.05 -13.93 9.37
C GLY A 127 -2.84 -13.54 10.19
N VAL A 128 -1.69 -13.49 9.53
CA VAL A 128 -0.41 -13.10 10.14
C VAL A 128 -0.02 -11.74 9.59
N ILE A 129 0.48 -10.85 10.45
CA ILE A 129 1.07 -9.57 10.05
C ILE A 129 2.41 -9.36 10.75
N ASP A 130 3.27 -8.54 10.17
CA ASP A 130 4.39 -7.95 10.87
C ASP A 130 3.90 -6.70 11.61
N ILE A 131 3.97 -6.71 12.94
CA ILE A 131 3.45 -5.64 13.79
C ILE A 131 4.22 -4.32 13.60
N THR A 132 5.48 -4.38 13.17
CA THR A 132 6.30 -3.19 12.92
C THR A 132 5.87 -2.51 11.63
N LYS A 133 5.69 -3.30 10.55
CA LYS A 133 5.14 -2.81 9.28
C LYS A 133 3.71 -2.29 9.47
N TYR A 134 2.89 -2.99 10.26
CA TYR A 134 1.54 -2.52 10.60
C TYR A 134 1.54 -1.20 11.38
N ALA A 135 2.46 -1.02 12.33
CA ALA A 135 2.61 0.24 13.06
C ALA A 135 3.05 1.40 12.15
N GLU A 136 3.93 1.13 11.19
CA GLU A 136 4.28 2.10 10.15
C GLU A 136 3.05 2.45 9.31
N GLU A 137 2.30 1.43 8.85
CA GLU A 137 1.08 1.61 8.04
C GLU A 137 0.00 2.40 8.77
N MET A 138 -0.11 2.18 10.07
CA MET A 138 -0.98 2.93 10.95
C MET A 138 -0.46 4.31 11.33
N GLN A 139 0.75 4.73 10.92
CA GLN A 139 1.33 6.03 11.30
C GLN A 139 1.23 6.31 12.80
N VAL A 140 1.58 5.32 13.63
CA VAL A 140 1.33 5.32 15.07
C VAL A 140 1.89 6.51 15.87
N HIS A 141 2.77 7.30 15.26
CA HIS A 141 3.29 8.54 15.84
C HIS A 141 2.30 9.69 15.83
N ASN A 142 1.24 9.60 15.02
CA ASN A 142 0.12 10.53 15.06
C ASN A 142 -1.01 9.93 15.91
N GLU A 143 -1.21 10.51 17.09
CA GLU A 143 -2.20 10.07 18.07
C GLU A 143 -3.64 10.35 17.62
N GLU A 144 -3.88 11.37 16.79
CA GLU A 144 -5.23 11.69 16.29
C GLU A 144 -5.62 10.79 15.11
N SER A 145 -6.92 10.59 14.91
CA SER A 145 -7.43 9.90 13.71
C SER A 145 -7.33 10.76 12.46
N LYS A 146 -7.30 12.09 12.63
CA LYS A 146 -6.96 13.05 11.59
C LYS A 146 -5.47 12.97 11.28
N LEU A 147 -5.12 12.83 10.01
CA LEU A 147 -3.72 12.82 9.59
C LEU A 147 -3.27 14.25 9.26
N GLU A 148 -2.33 14.79 10.05
CA GLU A 148 -1.90 16.21 9.97
C GLU A 148 -0.78 16.49 8.96
N ARG A 149 0.00 15.48 8.58
CA ARG A 149 1.11 15.62 7.61
C ARG A 149 0.86 14.78 6.37
N GLY A 150 1.25 15.30 5.20
CA GLY A 150 1.30 14.50 3.99
C GLY A 150 2.25 13.31 4.19
N VAL A 151 1.77 12.10 3.92
CA VAL A 151 2.63 10.94 3.69
C VAL A 151 2.74 10.75 2.20
N ALA A 152 3.96 10.68 1.68
CA ALA A 152 4.18 10.49 0.26
C ALA A 152 5.27 9.49 -0.06
N ASP A 153 4.99 8.67 -1.06
CA ASP A 153 5.96 7.82 -1.69
C ASP A 153 6.25 8.35 -3.07
N ILE A 154 7.51 8.68 -3.32
CA ILE A 154 7.91 9.40 -4.52
C ILE A 154 8.99 8.61 -5.23
N VAL A 155 8.68 8.15 -6.44
CA VAL A 155 9.64 7.50 -7.32
C VAL A 155 10.09 8.47 -8.40
N PHE A 156 11.39 8.71 -8.48
CA PHE A 156 12.00 9.49 -9.55
C PHE A 156 12.39 8.55 -10.69
N VAL A 157 11.69 8.66 -11.82
CA VAL A 157 11.96 7.89 -13.04
C VAL A 157 12.84 8.74 -13.95
N ILE A 158 14.10 8.37 -14.09
CA ILE A 158 15.14 9.23 -14.65
C ILE A 158 15.72 8.59 -15.92
N ASP A 159 15.55 9.29 -17.03
CA ASP A 159 16.24 9.01 -18.27
C ASP A 159 17.75 9.24 -18.10
N THR A 160 18.53 8.19 -18.33
CA THR A 160 19.99 8.20 -18.21
C THR A 160 20.68 7.93 -19.55
N THR A 161 20.02 8.25 -20.65
CA THR A 161 20.57 8.13 -22.01
C THR A 161 21.65 9.17 -22.26
N GLY A 162 22.42 8.99 -23.34
CA GLY A 162 23.51 9.90 -23.69
C GLY A 162 23.06 11.35 -23.91
N SER A 163 21.85 11.59 -24.40
CA SER A 163 21.30 12.95 -24.63
C SER A 163 21.13 13.73 -23.33
N MET A 164 20.86 13.04 -22.22
CA MET A 164 20.71 13.64 -20.89
C MET A 164 22.02 14.14 -20.27
N SER A 165 23.18 13.91 -20.89
CA SER A 165 24.51 14.26 -20.34
C SER A 165 24.65 15.72 -19.92
N GLY A 166 24.05 16.65 -20.67
CA GLY A 166 24.08 18.08 -20.37
C GLY A 166 23.12 18.51 -19.26
N THR A 167 22.16 17.66 -18.90
CA THR A 167 20.98 18.02 -18.12
C THR A 167 20.84 17.22 -16.83
N ILE A 168 21.47 16.06 -16.73
CA ILE A 168 21.37 15.17 -15.56
C ILE A 168 21.84 15.85 -14.25
N ASN A 169 22.81 16.76 -14.33
CA ASN A 169 23.22 17.58 -13.17
C ASN A 169 22.11 18.54 -12.74
N ASN A 170 21.42 19.19 -13.69
CA ASN A 170 20.28 20.06 -13.40
C ASN A 170 19.13 19.26 -12.77
N VAL A 171 18.86 18.06 -13.30
CA VAL A 171 17.87 17.14 -12.73
C VAL A 171 18.20 16.79 -11.27
N ARG A 172 19.44 16.37 -10.98
CA ARG A 172 19.89 16.11 -9.60
C ARG A 172 19.69 17.31 -8.68
N THR A 173 20.12 18.50 -9.10
CA THR A 173 20.01 19.71 -8.27
C THR A 173 18.56 20.00 -7.91
N ASN A 174 17.65 19.95 -8.89
CA ASN A 174 16.23 20.27 -8.64
C ASN A 174 15.53 19.18 -7.81
N ILE A 175 15.83 17.90 -8.04
CA ILE A 175 15.32 16.80 -7.21
C ILE A 175 15.76 16.99 -5.75
N ASN A 176 17.03 17.32 -5.51
CA ASN A 176 17.52 17.57 -4.16
C ASN A 176 16.80 18.74 -3.48
N SER A 177 16.57 19.84 -4.20
CA SER A 177 15.81 20.98 -3.69
C SER A 177 14.34 20.66 -3.41
N PHE A 178 13.73 19.78 -4.21
CA PHE A 178 12.37 19.30 -3.98
C PHE A 178 12.29 18.43 -2.71
N VAL A 179 13.25 17.51 -2.52
CA VAL A 179 13.36 16.70 -1.30
C VAL A 179 13.58 17.58 -0.06
N ASP A 180 14.45 18.59 -0.14
CA ASP A 180 14.64 19.57 0.96
C ASP A 180 13.33 20.29 1.31
N MET A 181 12.50 20.61 0.30
CA MET A 181 11.22 21.28 0.52
C MET A 181 10.21 20.39 1.24
N LEU A 182 10.15 19.10 0.88
CA LEU A 182 9.29 18.13 1.55
C LEU A 182 9.70 17.96 3.01
N ALA A 183 11.01 17.90 3.28
CA ALA A 183 11.53 17.86 4.65
C ALA A 183 11.18 19.12 5.46
N LEU A 184 11.27 20.31 4.85
CA LEU A 184 10.86 21.58 5.51
C LEU A 184 9.36 21.64 5.83
N LYS A 185 8.55 20.86 5.12
CA LYS A 185 7.10 20.76 5.27
C LYS A 185 6.67 19.61 6.17
N ASP A 186 7.61 18.94 6.83
CA ASP A 186 7.40 17.78 7.70
C ASP A 186 6.62 16.64 7.03
N VAL A 187 6.83 16.44 5.72
CA VAL A 187 6.22 15.34 4.96
C VAL A 187 6.95 14.04 5.28
N ASP A 188 6.20 12.99 5.59
CA ASP A 188 6.72 11.64 5.75
C ASP A 188 6.97 11.03 4.36
N VAL A 189 8.22 11.13 3.90
CA VAL A 189 8.59 10.74 2.54
C VAL A 189 9.41 9.46 2.48
N ARG A 190 9.03 8.56 1.56
CA ARG A 190 9.89 7.48 1.10
C ARG A 190 10.28 7.73 -0.35
N LEU A 191 11.58 7.64 -0.65
CA LEU A 191 12.13 8.05 -1.95
C LEU A 191 12.67 6.85 -2.73
N GLY A 192 12.16 6.66 -3.94
CA GLY A 192 12.56 5.61 -4.88
C GLY A 192 13.23 6.20 -6.12
N ILE A 193 14.08 5.42 -6.78
CA ILE A 193 14.70 5.81 -8.06
C ILE A 193 14.54 4.66 -9.04
N VAL A 194 14.09 4.98 -10.24
CA VAL A 194 14.18 4.09 -11.41
C VAL A 194 15.01 4.82 -12.45
N GLU A 195 16.21 4.31 -12.75
CA GLU A 195 16.97 4.79 -13.90
C GLU A 195 16.59 3.97 -15.13
N TYR A 196 16.48 4.61 -16.29
CA TYR A 196 16.12 3.91 -17.51
C TYR A 196 16.81 4.46 -18.76
N LYS A 197 16.80 3.65 -19.81
CA LYS A 197 17.22 3.95 -21.19
C LYS A 197 16.31 3.20 -22.15
N ASP A 198 16.76 2.95 -23.37
CA ASP A 198 16.06 2.11 -24.33
C ASP A 198 16.35 0.61 -24.12
N ILE A 199 15.32 -0.15 -23.76
CA ILE A 199 15.45 -1.59 -23.57
C ILE A 199 15.76 -2.36 -24.86
N TYR A 200 15.51 -1.78 -26.04
CA TYR A 200 15.80 -2.42 -27.32
C TYR A 200 17.27 -2.26 -27.75
N GLU A 201 17.89 -1.13 -27.39
CA GLU A 201 19.26 -0.80 -27.76
C GLU A 201 20.26 -1.12 -26.64
N ASP A 202 19.88 -0.88 -25.37
CA ASP A 202 20.73 -1.11 -24.19
C ASP A 202 20.39 -2.40 -23.43
N GLY A 203 19.29 -3.08 -23.79
CA GLY A 203 18.82 -4.33 -23.19
C GLY A 203 17.89 -4.15 -21.98
N LEU A 204 17.22 -5.21 -21.55
CA LEU A 204 16.20 -5.15 -20.49
C LEU A 204 16.73 -4.66 -19.13
N ASP A 205 18.02 -4.90 -18.84
CA ASP A 205 18.67 -4.45 -17.59
C ASP A 205 19.00 -2.94 -17.59
N SER A 206 18.76 -2.24 -18.71
CA SER A 206 18.96 -0.80 -18.82
C SER A 206 17.94 0.02 -18.04
N THR A 207 16.81 -0.58 -17.68
CA THR A 207 15.88 -0.03 -16.69
C THR A 207 16.12 -0.70 -15.35
N LYS A 208 16.63 0.06 -14.38
CA LYS A 208 17.02 -0.43 -13.08
C LYS A 208 16.22 0.25 -11.98
N VAL A 209 15.52 -0.57 -11.20
CA VAL A 209 14.85 -0.16 -9.97
C VAL A 209 15.84 -0.19 -8.83
N TRP A 210 16.05 0.96 -8.19
CA TRP A 210 16.80 1.03 -6.94
C TRP A 210 15.84 0.77 -5.77
N LYS A 211 16.36 0.21 -4.68
CA LYS A 211 15.56 0.01 -3.47
C LYS A 211 15.03 1.34 -2.94
N TRP A 212 13.93 1.30 -2.19
CA TRP A 212 13.51 2.43 -1.37
C TRP A 212 14.66 2.88 -0.47
N HIS A 213 14.86 4.19 -0.36
CA HIS A 213 15.93 4.75 0.45
C HIS A 213 15.40 5.07 1.85
N GLU A 214 16.08 4.54 2.87
CA GLU A 214 15.75 4.75 4.29
C GLU A 214 16.12 6.16 4.76
N THR A 215 17.12 6.79 4.11
CA THR A 215 17.54 8.16 4.42
C THR A 215 17.71 9.02 3.16
N VAL A 216 17.51 10.33 3.32
CA VAL A 216 17.80 11.32 2.27
C VAL A 216 19.28 11.28 1.84
N SER A 217 20.19 10.88 2.75
CA SER A 217 21.61 10.73 2.43
C SER A 217 21.86 9.60 1.44
N ASP A 218 21.27 8.42 1.68
CA ASP A 218 21.41 7.27 0.79
C ASP A 218 20.80 7.57 -0.58
N PHE A 219 19.64 8.23 -0.59
CA PHE A 219 19.00 8.70 -1.83
C PHE A 219 19.93 9.62 -2.64
N ARG A 220 20.59 10.58 -1.97
CA ARG A 220 21.53 11.51 -2.61
C ARG A 220 22.77 10.80 -3.16
N GLU A 221 23.26 9.80 -2.44
CA GLU A 221 24.37 8.97 -2.90
C GLU A 221 24.01 8.23 -4.18
N THR A 222 22.87 7.53 -4.21
CA THR A 222 22.37 6.85 -5.42
C THR A 222 22.19 7.83 -6.58
N MET A 223 21.55 8.98 -6.34
CA MET A 223 21.40 10.03 -7.36
C MET A 223 22.74 10.47 -7.94
N SER A 224 23.76 10.66 -7.10
CA SER A 224 25.10 11.09 -7.53
C SER A 224 25.79 10.09 -8.47
N ASN A 225 25.43 8.79 -8.36
CA ASN A 225 26.03 7.71 -9.12
C ASN A 225 25.40 7.49 -10.51
N LEU A 226 24.23 8.08 -10.80
CA LEU A 226 23.58 7.97 -12.11
C LEU A 226 24.49 8.52 -13.23
N LYS A 227 24.58 7.86 -14.39
CA LYS A 227 25.46 8.30 -15.48
C LYS A 227 24.77 8.23 -16.84
N ALA A 228 24.66 9.40 -17.47
CA ALA A 228 24.16 9.54 -18.83
C ALA A 228 25.05 8.78 -19.83
N SER A 229 24.48 7.80 -20.53
CA SER A 229 25.16 6.94 -21.50
C SER A 229 24.14 6.09 -22.27
N GLY A 230 24.51 5.58 -23.45
CA GLY A 230 23.61 4.70 -24.21
C GLY A 230 22.40 5.45 -24.80
N GLY A 231 21.30 4.74 -24.99
CA GLY A 231 20.02 5.21 -25.53
C GLY A 231 19.78 4.83 -26.99
N GLY A 232 20.84 4.56 -27.76
CA GLY A 232 20.70 4.14 -29.16
C GLY A 232 19.87 5.11 -30.01
N ASP A 233 18.66 4.70 -30.39
CA ASP A 233 17.71 5.50 -31.16
C ASP A 233 16.60 6.13 -30.29
N SER A 234 16.24 7.36 -30.62
CA SER A 234 15.04 8.02 -30.07
C SER A 234 13.80 7.62 -30.88
N PRO A 235 12.62 7.34 -30.27
CA PRO A 235 12.22 7.55 -28.86
C PRO A 235 12.78 6.55 -27.84
N GLU A 236 12.70 6.84 -26.54
CA GLU A 236 13.16 5.95 -25.45
C GLU A 236 12.02 5.06 -24.89
N THR A 237 12.32 4.10 -24.00
CA THR A 237 11.30 3.17 -23.43
C THR A 237 10.81 3.56 -22.03
N THR A 238 10.24 4.76 -21.90
CA THR A 238 9.62 5.25 -20.66
C THR A 238 8.49 4.34 -20.16
N VAL A 239 7.79 3.61 -21.05
CA VAL A 239 6.72 2.65 -20.68
C VAL A 239 7.23 1.58 -19.71
N ASP A 240 8.37 0.96 -20.01
CA ASP A 240 9.01 -0.04 -19.13
C ASP A 240 9.35 0.55 -17.75
N ALA A 241 9.89 1.78 -17.75
CA ALA A 241 10.31 2.46 -16.53
C ALA A 241 9.13 2.87 -15.63
N LEU A 242 8.02 3.32 -16.22
CA LEU A 242 6.79 3.63 -15.50
C LEU A 242 6.16 2.38 -14.88
N GLU A 243 6.13 1.26 -15.61
CA GLU A 243 5.62 0.00 -15.08
C GLU A 243 6.54 -0.58 -14.00
N ALA A 244 7.86 -0.46 -14.15
CA ALA A 244 8.82 -0.84 -13.13
C ALA A 244 8.64 -0.01 -11.85
N ALA A 245 8.42 1.30 -11.99
CA ALA A 245 8.13 2.20 -10.89
C ALA A 245 6.79 1.86 -10.21
N ARG A 246 5.72 1.63 -10.99
CA ARG A 246 4.38 1.26 -10.49
C ARG A 246 4.41 0.02 -9.59
N ARG A 247 5.27 -0.94 -9.93
CA ARG A 247 5.45 -2.20 -9.18
C ARG A 247 6.34 -2.08 -7.94
N MET A 248 6.92 -0.92 -7.67
CA MET A 248 7.57 -0.70 -6.39
C MET A 248 6.54 -0.81 -5.28
N ASP A 249 6.97 -1.30 -4.13
CA ASP A 249 6.09 -1.61 -2.99
C ASP A 249 5.61 -0.32 -2.29
N PHE A 250 4.73 0.47 -2.92
CA PHE A 250 4.17 1.71 -2.38
C PHE A 250 3.34 1.47 -1.11
N ARG A 251 3.52 2.32 -0.10
CA ARG A 251 2.70 2.33 1.11
C ARG A 251 1.25 2.61 0.75
N SER A 252 0.33 1.83 1.31
CA SER A 252 -1.10 1.90 0.96
C SER A 252 -1.72 3.26 1.35
N TYR A 253 -1.28 3.81 2.48
CA TYR A 253 -1.72 5.05 3.11
C TYR A 253 -0.97 6.30 2.62
N ALA A 254 0.06 6.15 1.80
CA ALA A 254 0.82 7.27 1.26
C ALA A 254 0.19 7.75 -0.05
N SER A 255 0.22 9.07 -0.26
CA SER A 255 0.02 9.62 -1.60
C SER A 255 1.16 9.15 -2.51
N LYS A 256 0.84 8.50 -3.62
CA LYS A 256 1.81 7.83 -4.49
C LYS A 256 2.15 8.73 -5.67
N PHE A 257 3.43 9.00 -5.86
CA PHE A 257 3.93 9.87 -6.91
C PHE A 257 5.01 9.20 -7.74
N ILE A 258 4.93 9.41 -9.04
CA ILE A 258 6.03 9.19 -9.96
C ILE A 258 6.36 10.54 -10.61
N ILE A 259 7.65 10.86 -10.67
CA ILE A 259 8.13 12.04 -11.40
C ILE A 259 9.09 11.57 -12.48
N VAL A 260 8.68 11.72 -13.73
CA VAL A 260 9.46 11.32 -14.91
C VAL A 260 10.35 12.48 -15.34
N PHE A 261 11.62 12.20 -15.64
CA PHE A 261 12.59 13.14 -16.21
C PHE A 261 13.10 12.56 -17.52
N THR A 262 12.86 13.24 -18.65
CA THR A 262 13.32 12.77 -19.97
C THR A 262 13.45 13.90 -20.97
N ASP A 263 14.40 13.78 -21.89
CA ASP A 263 14.54 14.72 -22.99
C ASP A 263 14.04 14.18 -24.34
N ALA A 264 13.34 13.05 -24.33
CA ALA A 264 12.76 12.38 -25.49
C ALA A 264 11.24 12.15 -25.35
N THR A 265 10.64 11.61 -26.42
CA THR A 265 9.32 10.97 -26.36
C THR A 265 9.47 9.48 -26.03
N THR A 266 8.38 8.73 -25.92
CA THR A 266 8.43 7.29 -25.66
C THR A 266 7.95 6.44 -26.84
N LYS A 267 8.57 5.26 -27.01
CA LYS A 267 8.11 4.17 -27.88
C LYS A 267 7.50 3.04 -27.05
N PRO A 268 6.55 2.26 -27.62
CA PRO A 268 6.00 1.07 -26.96
C PRO A 268 7.11 0.08 -26.61
N GLY A 269 6.99 -0.59 -25.47
CA GLY A 269 7.95 -1.59 -25.01
C GLY A 269 8.04 -1.68 -23.50
N SER A 270 8.00 -2.91 -23.00
CA SER A 270 8.13 -3.24 -21.58
C SER A 270 8.60 -4.67 -21.42
N ARG A 271 9.30 -4.95 -20.34
CA ARG A 271 9.66 -6.32 -19.92
C ARG A 271 8.51 -7.04 -19.20
N TYR A 272 7.42 -6.34 -18.89
CA TYR A 272 6.30 -6.87 -18.13
C TYR A 272 5.15 -7.29 -19.06
N GLU A 273 4.70 -8.53 -18.93
CA GLU A 273 3.58 -9.05 -19.74
C GLU A 273 2.30 -8.23 -19.51
N GLY A 274 1.58 -7.96 -20.59
CA GLY A 274 0.30 -7.25 -20.56
C GLY A 274 0.39 -5.72 -20.55
N ILE A 275 1.60 -5.14 -20.48
CA ILE A 275 1.83 -3.69 -20.54
C ILE A 275 2.79 -3.41 -21.69
N ALA A 276 2.30 -2.98 -22.85
CA ALA A 276 3.18 -2.75 -24.01
C ALA A 276 3.19 -1.28 -24.45
N THR A 277 2.07 -0.59 -24.27
CA THR A 277 1.86 0.76 -24.78
C THR A 277 1.86 1.79 -23.67
N PHE A 278 2.05 3.05 -24.07
CA PHE A 278 1.91 4.18 -23.15
C PHE A 278 0.50 4.25 -22.54
N SER A 279 -0.54 3.93 -23.32
CA SER A 279 -1.91 3.86 -22.81
C SER A 279 -2.12 2.75 -21.78
N ASP A 280 -1.49 1.58 -21.95
CA ASP A 280 -1.63 0.46 -21.01
C ASP A 280 -1.10 0.86 -19.63
N VAL A 281 0.11 1.43 -19.59
CA VAL A 281 0.71 1.86 -18.32
C VAL A 281 -0.02 3.04 -17.71
N THR A 282 -0.52 4.00 -18.52
CA THR A 282 -1.36 5.10 -18.01
C THR A 282 -2.62 4.59 -17.32
N HIS A 283 -3.34 3.61 -17.89
CA HIS A 283 -4.52 3.05 -17.23
C HIS A 283 -4.16 2.37 -15.90
N LYS A 284 -3.06 1.61 -15.85
CA LYS A 284 -2.62 0.99 -14.59
C LYS A 284 -2.23 2.00 -13.52
N LEU A 285 -1.60 3.10 -13.91
CA LEU A 285 -1.26 4.16 -12.97
C LEU A 285 -2.51 4.86 -12.42
N ILE A 286 -3.56 5.00 -13.23
CA ILE A 286 -4.87 5.52 -12.79
C ILE A 286 -5.53 4.53 -11.82
N ASP A 287 -5.60 3.24 -12.19
CA ASP A 287 -6.18 2.17 -11.36
C ASP A 287 -5.53 2.13 -9.97
N ASP A 288 -4.20 2.27 -9.92
CA ASP A 288 -3.41 2.23 -8.67
C ASP A 288 -3.39 3.57 -7.91
N ARG A 289 -4.07 4.59 -8.45
CA ARG A 289 -4.15 5.96 -7.90
C ARG A 289 -2.76 6.61 -7.74
N ILE A 290 -1.88 6.41 -8.72
CA ILE A 290 -0.53 6.99 -8.73
C ILE A 290 -0.51 8.27 -9.56
N CYS A 291 -0.14 9.37 -8.92
CA CYS A 291 -0.01 10.67 -9.56
C CYS A 291 1.32 10.76 -10.32
N VAL A 292 1.26 11.01 -11.64
CA VAL A 292 2.47 11.07 -12.47
C VAL A 292 2.72 12.46 -13.00
N SER A 293 3.81 13.07 -12.54
CA SER A 293 4.31 14.35 -13.06
C SER A 293 5.42 14.12 -14.07
N VAL A 294 5.53 14.98 -15.07
CA VAL A 294 6.50 14.83 -16.16
C VAL A 294 7.32 16.09 -16.32
N VAL A 295 8.63 15.94 -16.20
CA VAL A 295 9.63 16.95 -16.48
C VAL A 295 10.30 16.60 -17.81
N SER A 296 9.86 17.23 -18.89
CA SER A 296 10.32 16.91 -20.24
C SER A 296 10.67 18.13 -21.07
N ARG A 297 11.27 17.94 -22.25
CA ARG A 297 11.44 19.04 -23.21
C ARG A 297 10.07 19.62 -23.54
N LYS A 298 9.98 20.95 -23.63
CA LYS A 298 8.76 21.65 -24.06
C LYS A 298 8.16 21.12 -25.37
N THR A 299 8.98 20.69 -26.33
CA THR A 299 8.53 20.10 -27.60
C THR A 299 7.90 18.71 -27.47
N HIS A 300 8.00 18.08 -26.30
CA HIS A 300 7.45 16.77 -26.00
C HIS A 300 6.32 16.82 -24.95
N MET A 301 5.94 18.01 -24.48
CA MET A 301 4.85 18.19 -23.51
C MET A 301 3.56 17.47 -23.96
N ASP A 302 3.10 17.75 -25.17
CA ASP A 302 1.86 17.20 -25.73
C ASP A 302 1.88 15.66 -25.82
N HIS A 303 3.07 15.05 -25.93
CA HIS A 303 3.20 13.58 -25.96
C HIS A 303 2.89 12.94 -24.60
N TYR A 304 3.14 13.65 -23.51
CA TYR A 304 2.91 13.17 -22.15
C TYR A 304 1.64 13.76 -21.51
N GLU A 305 0.89 14.60 -22.23
CA GLU A 305 -0.27 15.33 -21.71
C GLU A 305 -1.33 14.41 -21.11
N ASP A 306 -1.72 13.37 -21.85
CA ASP A 306 -2.70 12.41 -21.38
C ASP A 306 -2.28 11.73 -20.07
N LEU A 307 -0.99 11.44 -19.89
CA LEU A 307 -0.48 10.81 -18.68
C LEU A 307 -0.57 11.73 -17.47
N TYR A 308 0.03 12.92 -17.52
CA TYR A 308 0.07 13.80 -16.35
C TYR A 308 -1.29 14.43 -16.07
N MET A 309 -2.14 14.67 -17.07
CA MET A 309 -3.50 15.18 -16.83
C MET A 309 -4.40 14.10 -16.23
N ALA A 310 -4.40 12.87 -16.77
CA ALA A 310 -5.29 11.81 -16.29
C ALA A 310 -4.92 11.31 -14.87
N THR A 311 -3.64 11.37 -14.52
CA THR A 311 -3.15 11.04 -13.17
C THR A 311 -3.06 12.27 -12.26
N THR A 312 -3.56 13.43 -12.70
CA THR A 312 -3.56 14.71 -11.97
C THR A 312 -2.16 15.22 -11.55
N GLY A 313 -1.11 14.76 -12.22
CA GLY A 313 0.23 15.31 -12.08
C GLY A 313 0.38 16.69 -12.71
N ILE A 314 1.62 17.11 -12.87
CA ILE A 314 1.97 18.38 -13.50
C ILE A 314 3.08 18.19 -14.52
N TRP A 315 3.14 19.09 -15.49
CA TRP A 315 4.23 19.16 -16.44
C TRP A 315 5.19 20.30 -16.14
N ALA A 316 6.49 20.07 -16.31
CA ALA A 316 7.51 21.11 -16.25
C ALA A 316 8.55 20.99 -17.38
N ASP A 317 9.10 22.13 -17.79
CA ASP A 317 10.17 22.16 -18.79
C ASP A 317 11.51 21.77 -18.16
N LEU A 318 12.09 20.67 -18.65
CA LEU A 318 13.37 20.11 -18.23
C LEU A 318 14.54 21.11 -18.29
N TYR A 319 14.49 22.07 -19.21
CA TYR A 319 15.56 23.08 -19.38
C TYR A 319 15.31 24.36 -18.59
N SER A 320 14.20 24.44 -17.85
CA SER A 320 13.86 25.56 -17.00
C SER A 320 14.24 25.29 -15.53
N ASN A 321 14.10 26.31 -14.69
CA ASN A 321 14.07 26.10 -13.25
C ASN A 321 12.67 25.60 -12.85
N PHE A 322 12.47 24.29 -12.94
CA PHE A 322 11.20 23.63 -12.62
C PHE A 322 10.94 23.50 -11.12
N TYR A 323 11.81 24.05 -10.27
CA TYR A 323 11.58 24.19 -8.83
C TYR A 323 10.22 24.81 -8.49
N ASN A 324 9.83 25.90 -9.18
CA ASN A 324 8.55 26.57 -8.91
C ASN A 324 7.34 25.68 -9.24
N VAL A 325 7.49 24.80 -10.22
CA VAL A 325 6.44 23.85 -10.63
C VAL A 325 6.40 22.70 -9.62
N LEU A 326 7.56 22.13 -9.27
CA LEU A 326 7.65 21.12 -8.22
C LEU A 326 7.27 21.63 -6.83
N SER A 327 7.38 22.93 -6.56
CA SER A 327 6.85 23.56 -5.35
C SER A 327 5.33 23.42 -5.25
N GLN A 328 4.61 23.50 -6.36
CA GLN A 328 3.16 23.26 -6.35
C GLN A 328 2.86 21.80 -6.03
N LEU A 329 3.67 20.87 -6.55
CA LEU A 329 3.54 19.46 -6.21
C LEU A 329 3.85 19.21 -4.72
N SER A 330 4.90 19.84 -4.17
CA SER A 330 5.24 19.69 -2.75
C SER A 330 4.20 20.32 -1.83
N ASP A 331 3.58 21.44 -2.23
CA ASP A 331 2.45 22.05 -1.52
C ASP A 331 1.26 21.08 -1.48
N ARG A 332 0.92 20.47 -2.62
CA ARG A 332 -0.14 19.45 -2.74
C ARG A 332 0.15 18.19 -1.93
N ILE A 333 1.40 17.74 -1.93
CA ILE A 333 1.87 16.61 -1.13
C ILE A 333 1.75 16.93 0.36
N ALA A 334 2.31 18.05 0.81
CA ALA A 334 2.46 18.33 2.24
C ALA A 334 1.15 18.60 2.96
N THR A 335 0.22 19.24 2.27
CA THR A 335 -1.11 19.51 2.81
C THR A 335 -2.06 18.32 2.66
N GLY A 336 -1.62 17.25 1.99
CA GLY A 336 -2.51 16.19 1.51
C GLY A 336 -3.58 16.69 0.52
N THR A 337 -3.50 17.96 0.07
CA THR A 337 -4.50 18.63 -0.79
C THR A 337 -4.27 18.36 -2.28
N MET A 338 -4.18 17.09 -2.65
CA MET A 338 -4.83 16.70 -3.90
C MET A 338 -6.35 16.72 -3.68
N GLY A 339 -6.96 17.91 -3.61
CA GLY A 339 -8.40 18.11 -3.34
C GLY A 339 -8.74 18.70 -1.96
N ASP A 340 -9.85 19.40 -1.92
CA ASP A 340 -10.65 20.01 -0.85
C ASP A 340 -11.13 19.05 0.27
N GLY A 341 -10.21 18.39 0.98
CA GLY A 341 -10.58 17.39 1.97
C GLY A 341 -9.59 17.18 3.13
N VAL A 342 -9.89 16.19 4.00
CA VAL A 342 -9.15 15.80 5.20
C VAL A 342 -8.87 14.30 5.15
N TRP A 343 -7.64 13.91 5.46
CA TRP A 343 -7.27 12.50 5.61
C TRP A 343 -7.59 11.99 7.00
N ILE A 344 -8.22 10.82 7.06
CA ILE A 344 -8.48 10.10 8.32
C ILE A 344 -7.96 8.68 8.25
N ARG A 345 -7.64 8.13 9.42
CA ARG A 345 -7.29 6.72 9.62
C ARG A 345 -8.56 5.91 9.88
N LEU A 346 -8.69 4.77 9.19
CA LEU A 346 -9.73 3.78 9.44
C LEU A 346 -9.18 2.61 10.27
N SER A 347 -10.07 1.92 11.00
CA SER A 347 -9.71 0.80 11.88
C SER A 347 -9.22 -0.46 11.16
N ASN A 348 -9.43 -0.57 9.85
CA ASN A 348 -8.96 -1.69 9.03
C ASN A 348 -7.50 -1.53 8.57
N GLY A 349 -6.77 -0.52 9.06
CA GLY A 349 -5.38 -0.29 8.65
C GLY A 349 -5.21 0.69 7.49
N THR A 350 -6.29 1.17 6.89
CA THR A 350 -6.23 2.07 5.73
C THR A 350 -6.38 3.54 6.12
N ALA A 351 -5.97 4.42 5.21
CA ALA A 351 -6.24 5.85 5.30
C ALA A 351 -7.11 6.28 4.12
N VAL A 352 -8.12 7.09 4.38
CA VAL A 352 -9.04 7.60 3.36
C VAL A 352 -9.14 9.11 3.42
N LYS A 353 -9.49 9.72 2.28
CA LYS A 353 -9.63 11.16 2.16
C LYS A 353 -11.10 11.52 2.05
N LEU A 354 -11.58 12.34 2.98
CA LEU A 354 -12.95 12.84 3.02
C LEU A 354 -13.03 14.31 2.62
N ASN A 355 -14.16 14.76 2.13
CA ASN A 355 -14.41 16.17 1.82
C ASN A 355 -14.37 17.06 3.08
N LYS A 356 -14.69 16.49 4.24
CA LYS A 356 -14.67 17.20 5.53
C LYS A 356 -14.27 16.23 6.64
N TYR A 357 -13.62 16.73 7.68
CA TYR A 357 -13.38 15.91 8.87
C TYR A 357 -14.73 15.44 9.46
N PRO A 358 -14.85 14.17 9.91
CA PRO A 358 -16.10 13.62 10.40
C PRO A 358 -16.73 14.46 11.51
N ASP A 359 -18.00 14.80 11.31
CA ASP A 359 -18.88 15.37 12.32
C ASP A 359 -20.17 14.56 12.32
N LYS A 360 -20.49 13.91 13.43
CA LYS A 360 -21.67 13.04 13.56
C LYS A 360 -23.00 13.75 13.29
N ASN A 361 -23.02 15.09 13.33
CA ASN A 361 -24.19 15.89 13.02
C ASN A 361 -24.26 16.34 11.55
N ASP A 362 -23.19 16.12 10.77
CA ASP A 362 -23.14 16.47 9.35
C ASP A 362 -23.76 15.37 8.49
N LEU A 363 -25.06 15.49 8.24
CA LEU A 363 -25.82 14.53 7.43
C LEU A 363 -25.85 14.89 5.94
N ILE A 364 -24.91 15.72 5.47
CA ILE A 364 -24.91 16.26 4.11
C ILE A 364 -23.62 15.91 3.37
N THR A 365 -22.48 15.97 4.05
CA THR A 365 -21.21 15.59 3.43
C THR A 365 -21.23 14.09 3.12
N ASP A 366 -21.07 13.80 1.83
CA ASP A 366 -21.04 12.47 1.22
C ASP A 366 -19.86 12.52 0.25
N THR A 367 -18.77 11.85 0.63
CA THR A 367 -17.46 11.96 -0.03
C THR A 367 -17.42 11.17 -1.32
N ASP A 368 -18.00 9.97 -1.36
CA ASP A 368 -17.97 9.10 -2.53
C ASP A 368 -19.21 9.24 -3.44
N GLY A 369 -20.24 9.96 -2.97
CA GLY A 369 -21.44 10.30 -3.73
C GLY A 369 -22.43 9.15 -3.85
N ASP A 370 -22.37 8.15 -2.97
CA ASP A 370 -23.25 6.98 -2.99
C ASP A 370 -24.67 7.26 -2.41
N GLY A 371 -24.84 8.43 -1.79
CA GLY A 371 -26.08 8.88 -1.16
C GLY A 371 -26.17 8.62 0.34
N ILE A 372 -25.12 8.09 0.97
CA ILE A 372 -24.97 7.90 2.41
C ILE A 372 -23.95 8.93 2.92
N PRO A 373 -24.30 9.81 3.87
CA PRO A 373 -23.34 10.75 4.41
C PRO A 373 -22.21 10.06 5.19
N ASP A 374 -20.98 10.58 5.08
CA ASP A 374 -19.77 10.05 5.76
C ASP A 374 -20.01 9.82 7.27
N SER A 375 -20.82 10.68 7.90
CA SER A 375 -21.15 10.63 9.32
C SER A 375 -21.98 9.39 9.72
N GLN A 376 -22.72 8.81 8.79
CA GLN A 376 -23.53 7.59 8.96
C GLN A 376 -22.74 6.33 8.60
N GLU A 377 -21.79 6.43 7.68
CA GLU A 377 -20.93 5.33 7.27
C GLU A 377 -19.87 5.02 8.32
N LEU A 378 -19.23 6.06 8.86
CA LEU A 378 -18.38 5.94 10.03
C LEU A 378 -19.24 5.57 11.24
N ILE A 379 -18.73 4.73 12.15
CA ILE A 379 -19.44 4.30 13.37
C ILE A 379 -18.98 5.14 14.55
N GLU A 380 -17.72 5.00 14.99
CA GLU A 380 -17.16 5.77 16.09
C GLU A 380 -15.63 5.89 15.98
N GLU A 381 -15.05 6.81 16.74
CA GLU A 381 -13.61 6.92 16.88
C GLU A 381 -13.16 6.05 18.05
N VAL A 382 -12.19 5.17 17.82
CA VAL A 382 -11.65 4.23 18.82
C VAL A 382 -10.16 4.46 19.03
N GLU A 383 -9.68 4.28 20.27
CA GLU A 383 -8.26 4.25 20.58
C GLU A 383 -7.72 2.84 20.29
N ILE A 384 -6.81 2.73 19.33
CA ILE A 384 -6.07 1.51 19.02
C ILE A 384 -4.75 1.53 19.77
N ILE A 385 -4.39 0.38 20.36
CA ILE A 385 -3.14 0.20 21.08
C ILE A 385 -2.31 -0.87 20.37
N ILE A 386 -1.12 -0.50 19.90
CA ILE A 386 -0.16 -1.45 19.33
C ILE A 386 0.97 -1.68 20.34
N GLN A 387 1.16 -2.94 20.72
CA GLN A 387 2.26 -3.39 21.56
C GLN A 387 3.42 -3.83 20.67
N MET A 388 4.52 -3.08 20.69
CA MET A 388 5.72 -3.44 19.94
C MET A 388 6.45 -4.62 20.60
N PRO A 389 7.12 -5.49 19.82
CA PRO A 389 7.94 -6.59 20.35
C PRO A 389 9.05 -6.08 21.27
N THR A 390 9.61 -4.92 20.93
CA THR A 390 10.57 -4.18 21.75
C THR A 390 10.21 -2.69 21.73
N GLY A 391 10.43 -1.99 22.84
CA GLY A 391 10.15 -0.56 22.94
C GLY A 391 8.77 -0.21 23.54
N PRO A 392 8.30 1.04 23.36
CA PRO A 392 7.03 1.49 23.91
C PRO A 392 5.85 0.91 23.14
N SER A 393 4.67 0.92 23.77
CA SER A 393 3.41 0.79 23.03
C SER A 393 3.01 2.13 22.44
N TYR A 394 2.31 2.06 21.32
CA TYR A 394 1.71 3.22 20.69
C TYR A 394 0.21 3.24 20.91
N LYS A 395 -0.33 4.44 21.07
CA LYS A 395 -1.77 4.70 21.22
C LYS A 395 -2.16 5.77 20.24
N PHE A 396 -3.21 5.51 19.48
CA PHE A 396 -3.67 6.43 18.45
C PHE A 396 -5.14 6.16 18.11
N ASN A 397 -5.83 7.15 17.58
CA ASN A 397 -7.22 7.03 17.23
C ASN A 397 -7.41 6.60 15.78
N ALA A 398 -8.48 5.86 15.51
CA ALA A 398 -8.96 5.54 14.17
C ALA A 398 -10.49 5.50 14.15
N TRP A 399 -11.08 5.70 12.98
CA TRP A 399 -12.52 5.56 12.80
C TRP A 399 -12.89 4.12 12.44
N THR A 400 -13.81 3.53 13.20
CA THR A 400 -14.57 2.35 12.76
C THR A 400 -15.65 2.75 11.80
N PHE A 401 -16.11 1.81 10.98
CA PHE A 401 -17.04 2.11 9.90
C PHE A 401 -17.89 0.90 9.50
N GLY A 402 -19.10 1.16 9.01
CA GLY A 402 -19.99 0.16 8.42
C GLY A 402 -19.84 0.06 6.90
N SER A 403 -19.51 1.18 6.25
CA SER A 403 -19.08 1.30 4.84
C SER A 403 -17.94 2.32 4.74
N ASN A 404 -17.06 2.13 3.77
CA ASN A 404 -15.90 2.97 3.53
C ASN A 404 -16.36 4.29 2.87
N PRO A 405 -16.28 5.43 3.58
CA PRO A 405 -16.83 6.70 3.12
C PRO A 405 -16.12 7.33 1.91
N ALA A 406 -15.06 6.70 1.40
CA ALA A 406 -14.36 7.13 0.19
C ALA A 406 -14.54 6.12 -0.96
N LYS A 407 -15.47 5.17 -0.83
CA LYS A 407 -15.68 4.09 -1.79
C LYS A 407 -17.15 3.64 -1.78
N ALA A 408 -17.85 4.01 -2.85
CA ALA A 408 -19.29 3.76 -2.99
C ALA A 408 -19.70 2.30 -2.77
N ASP A 409 -18.88 1.33 -3.19
CA ASP A 409 -19.09 -0.08 -2.91
C ASP A 409 -17.92 -0.61 -2.08
N THR A 410 -18.12 -0.71 -0.76
CA THR A 410 -17.04 -1.04 0.18
C THR A 410 -16.50 -2.44 -0.03
N ASP A 411 -17.37 -3.43 -0.20
CA ASP A 411 -17.04 -4.84 -0.33
C ASP A 411 -17.11 -5.36 -1.77
N ASP A 412 -17.24 -4.48 -2.77
CA ASP A 412 -17.21 -4.79 -4.20
C ASP A 412 -18.19 -5.92 -4.61
N ASP A 413 -19.28 -6.11 -3.86
CA ASP A 413 -20.27 -7.16 -4.11
C ASP A 413 -21.36 -6.72 -5.11
N GLY A 414 -21.33 -5.44 -5.52
CA GLY A 414 -22.29 -4.80 -6.41
C GLY A 414 -23.52 -4.26 -5.70
N ILE A 415 -23.55 -4.26 -4.36
CA ILE A 415 -24.64 -3.79 -3.52
C ILE A 415 -24.12 -2.69 -2.58
N LEU A 416 -24.60 -1.46 -2.78
CA LEU A 416 -24.32 -0.37 -1.83
C LEU A 416 -24.81 -0.79 -0.44
N ILE A 417 -23.93 -0.70 0.57
CA ILE A 417 -24.23 -1.12 1.95
C ILE A 417 -25.33 -0.23 2.53
N GLN A 418 -26.58 -0.63 2.32
CA GLN A 418 -27.73 0.08 2.89
C GLN A 418 -27.92 -0.31 4.34
N LYS A 419 -27.42 0.53 5.26
CA LYS A 419 -27.73 0.53 6.70
C LYS A 419 -27.72 -0.86 7.35
N MET A 420 -26.64 -1.16 8.08
CA MET A 420 -26.87 -1.83 9.36
C MET A 420 -27.69 -0.89 10.25
N LYS A 421 -28.98 -1.16 10.39
CA LYS A 421 -29.79 -0.60 11.47
C LYS A 421 -29.21 -1.14 12.78
N ILE A 422 -28.31 -0.39 13.39
CA ILE A 422 -27.95 -0.59 14.79
C ILE A 422 -29.21 -0.23 15.60
N HIS A 423 -29.76 -1.20 16.31
CA HIS A 423 -30.85 -1.04 17.29
C HIS A 423 -30.28 -0.92 18.68
#